data_AF-A0A017TI62-F1
#
_entry.id   AF-A0A017TI62-F1
#
_cell.length_a   1.000
_cell.length_b   1.000
_cell.length_c   1.000
_cell.angle_alpha   90.00
_cell.angle_beta   90.00
_cell.angle_gamma   90.00
#
_symmetry.space_group_name_H-M   'P 1'
#
loop_
_entity.id
_entity.type
_entity.pdbx_description
1 polymer ?
#
loop_
_entity_poly.entity_id
_entity_poly.type
_entity_poly.pdbx_seq_one_letter_code
_entity_poly.pdbx_strand_id
1 'polypeptide(L)'
;MRIQSQSLLDRVARQISRAPTSEPDAASLLTRMAGAYSADPVIDEEEGLARFDPDAAALFEAIIEAAFLVANADGHFDLEERAAFLAMVSSACGGAVKAPRIDALTADFAEQLEEDGEEKRAQMIGRTVTAHHQQMEVMRMAALMAYASGGVSEEELSTLTQLASGMGLDPESVEAVLAQAARALDLG
;
A
#
# COMPACT_ATOMS: atom_id res chain seq x y z
N MET A 1 25.11 5.29 -9.10
CA MET A 1 23.73 5.66 -9.47
C MET A 1 22.72 5.36 -8.33
N ARG A 2 23.08 5.56 -7.05
CA ARG A 2 22.22 5.25 -5.87
C ARG A 2 21.45 6.46 -5.30
N ILE A 3 21.88 7.68 -5.64
CA ILE A 3 21.35 8.92 -5.04
C ILE A 3 19.96 9.27 -5.61
N GLN A 4 19.68 8.90 -6.86
CA GLN A 4 18.37 9.13 -7.50
C GLN A 4 17.29 8.17 -6.97
N SER A 5 17.64 6.93 -6.64
CA SER A 5 16.71 5.96 -6.06
C SER A 5 16.27 6.37 -4.66
N GLN A 6 17.20 6.83 -3.80
CA GLN A 6 16.85 7.32 -2.46
C GLN A 6 15.93 8.55 -2.52
N SER A 7 16.18 9.51 -3.41
CA SER A 7 15.33 10.69 -3.54
C SER A 7 13.95 10.38 -4.14
N LEU A 8 13.82 9.29 -4.91
CA LEU A 8 12.53 8.79 -5.40
C LEU A 8 11.73 8.11 -4.29
N LEU A 9 12.36 7.22 -3.52
CA LEU A 9 11.74 6.58 -2.35
C LEU A 9 11.23 7.61 -1.33
N ASP A 10 12.01 8.66 -1.06
CA ASP A 10 11.59 9.74 -0.17
C ASP A 10 10.36 10.49 -0.72
N ARG A 11 10.28 10.70 -2.04
CA ARG A 11 9.10 11.33 -2.67
C ARG A 11 7.89 10.41 -2.63
N VAL A 12 8.06 9.13 -2.88
CA VAL A 12 7.02 8.11 -2.75
C VAL A 12 6.46 8.08 -1.33
N ALA A 13 7.32 7.95 -0.31
CA ALA A 13 6.93 7.94 1.09
C ALA A 13 6.15 9.21 1.51
N ARG A 14 6.59 10.39 1.02
CA ARG A 14 5.86 11.66 1.23
C ARG A 14 4.51 11.71 0.54
N GLN A 15 4.37 11.13 -0.64
CA GLN A 15 3.09 11.14 -1.36
C GLN A 15 2.10 10.13 -0.79
N ILE A 16 2.62 9.00 -0.32
CA ILE A 16 1.83 7.97 0.34
C ILE A 16 1.21 8.49 1.65
N SER A 17 1.98 9.24 2.44
CA SER A 17 1.51 9.82 3.71
C SER A 17 0.47 10.96 3.55
N ARG A 18 0.30 11.50 2.34
CA ARG A 18 -0.68 12.56 2.02
C ARG A 18 -2.01 11.97 1.56
N ALA A 19 -3.12 12.64 1.91
CA ALA A 19 -4.43 12.32 1.35
C ALA A 19 -4.52 12.61 -0.16
N PRO A 20 -5.42 11.91 -0.88
CA PRO A 20 -5.62 12.08 -2.32
C PRO A 20 -6.21 13.46 -2.73
N THR A 21 -6.70 14.28 -1.80
CA THR A 21 -7.29 15.60 -2.06
C THR A 21 -6.44 16.75 -1.51
N SER A 22 -6.54 17.94 -2.12
CA SER A 22 -5.81 19.17 -1.80
C SER A 22 -6.18 19.83 -0.46
N GLU A 23 -6.58 19.05 0.55
CA GLU A 23 -6.73 19.57 1.90
C GLU A 23 -5.39 19.46 2.64
N PRO A 24 -4.82 20.57 3.11
CA PRO A 24 -3.45 20.61 3.65
C PRO A 24 -3.25 19.83 4.97
N ASP A 25 -4.29 19.18 5.49
CA ASP A 25 -4.29 18.54 6.82
C ASP A 25 -4.97 17.15 6.86
N ALA A 26 -5.29 16.57 5.69
CA ALA A 26 -5.86 15.23 5.64
C ALA A 26 -4.72 14.18 5.57
N ALA A 27 -4.52 13.43 6.65
CA ALA A 27 -3.63 12.27 6.65
C ALA A 27 -4.15 11.21 5.66
N SER A 28 -3.23 10.47 5.02
CA SER A 28 -3.62 9.35 4.15
C SER A 28 -4.52 8.35 4.88
N LEU A 29 -5.38 7.67 4.14
CA LEU A 29 -6.24 6.63 4.72
C LEU A 29 -5.38 5.53 5.38
N LEU A 30 -4.23 5.22 4.81
CA LEU A 30 -3.25 4.31 5.41
C LEU A 30 -2.76 4.81 6.79
N THR A 31 -2.41 6.09 6.92
CA THR A 31 -1.99 6.70 8.20
C THR A 31 -3.11 6.65 9.24
N ARG A 32 -4.35 6.92 8.83
CA ARG A 32 -5.52 6.87 9.74
C ARG A 32 -5.77 5.46 10.28
N MET A 33 -5.51 4.45 9.45
CA MET A 33 -5.78 3.05 9.77
C MET A 33 -4.63 2.36 10.48
N ALA A 34 -3.42 2.86 10.30
CA ALA A 34 -2.24 2.39 11.01
C ALA A 34 -2.43 2.41 12.54
N GLY A 35 -3.21 3.35 13.07
CA GLY A 35 -3.56 3.40 14.49
C GLY A 35 -4.42 2.23 14.98
N ALA A 36 -5.33 1.71 14.14
CA ALA A 36 -6.13 0.52 14.46
C ALA A 36 -5.30 -0.77 14.40
N TYR A 37 -4.24 -0.75 13.58
CA TYR A 37 -3.29 -1.87 13.45
C TYR A 37 -2.11 -1.79 14.43
N SER A 38 -1.87 -0.62 15.04
CA SER A 38 -0.83 -0.45 16.04
C SER A 38 -1.18 -1.19 17.33
N ALA A 39 -0.27 -2.06 17.78
CA ALA A 39 -0.46 -2.89 18.97
C ALA A 39 -0.19 -2.16 20.29
N ASP A 40 0.13 -0.87 20.28
CA ASP A 40 0.20 -0.11 21.52
C ASP A 40 -1.24 0.23 21.91
N PRO A 41 -1.80 -0.37 22.99
CA PRO A 41 -3.14 -0.03 23.41
C PRO A 41 -3.15 1.46 23.71
N VAL A 42 -3.96 2.22 22.97
CA VAL A 42 -4.41 3.51 23.45
C VAL A 42 -5.26 3.18 24.67
N ILE A 43 -4.64 3.23 25.86
CA ILE A 43 -5.37 3.13 27.12
C ILE A 43 -6.17 4.41 27.19
N ASP A 44 -7.44 4.33 26.82
CA ASP A 44 -8.40 5.34 27.21
C ASP A 44 -8.58 5.19 28.73
N GLU A 45 -7.99 6.11 29.49
CA GLU A 45 -8.04 6.09 30.96
C GLU A 45 -9.50 6.21 31.49
N GLU A 46 -10.46 6.59 30.64
CA GLU A 46 -11.89 6.68 30.99
C GLU A 46 -12.70 5.39 30.72
N GLU A 47 -12.32 4.52 29.77
CA GLU A 47 -13.18 3.38 29.35
C GLU A 47 -12.53 1.98 29.38
N GLY A 48 -11.22 1.84 29.60
CA GLY A 48 -10.61 0.54 29.96
C GLY A 48 -10.73 -0.61 28.95
N LEU A 49 -11.10 -0.34 27.68
CA LEU A 49 -11.05 -1.29 26.56
C LEU A 49 -10.27 -0.66 25.42
N ALA A 50 -9.21 -1.33 24.96
CA ALA A 50 -8.49 -0.94 23.74
C ALA A 50 -9.50 -0.90 22.56
N ARG A 51 -9.64 0.27 21.92
CA ARG A 51 -10.50 0.44 20.74
C ARG A 51 -9.83 -0.21 19.52
N PHE A 52 -9.98 -1.52 19.38
CA PHE A 52 -9.62 -2.25 18.16
C PHE A 52 -10.75 -2.15 17.14
N ASP A 53 -10.43 -1.69 15.93
CA ASP A 53 -11.35 -1.62 14.80
C ASP A 53 -10.95 -2.68 13.75
N PRO A 54 -11.66 -3.83 13.67
CA PRO A 54 -11.31 -4.92 12.76
C PRO A 54 -11.46 -4.54 11.28
N ASP A 55 -12.41 -3.67 10.94
CA ASP A 55 -12.63 -3.25 9.55
C ASP A 55 -11.48 -2.34 9.12
N ALA A 56 -10.99 -1.49 10.03
CA ALA A 56 -9.81 -0.70 9.79
C ALA A 56 -8.52 -1.55 9.70
N ALA A 57 -8.38 -2.60 10.50
CA ALA A 57 -7.26 -3.52 10.35
C ALA A 57 -7.28 -4.24 8.98
N ALA A 58 -8.44 -4.75 8.55
CA ALA A 58 -8.57 -5.47 7.29
C ALA A 58 -8.27 -4.60 6.06
N LEU A 59 -8.75 -3.35 6.04
CA LEU A 59 -8.44 -2.44 4.93
C LEU A 59 -6.97 -1.95 4.98
N PHE A 60 -6.35 -1.87 6.17
CA PHE A 60 -4.91 -1.60 6.27
C PHE A 60 -4.12 -2.75 5.63
N GLU A 61 -4.43 -3.98 6.01
CA GLU A 61 -3.81 -5.18 5.44
C GLU A 61 -4.01 -5.24 3.92
N ALA A 62 -5.22 -4.95 3.41
CA ALA A 62 -5.50 -4.93 1.98
C ALA A 62 -4.66 -3.90 1.19
N ILE A 63 -4.39 -2.72 1.78
CA ILE A 63 -3.53 -1.71 1.16
C ILE A 63 -2.07 -2.18 1.10
N ILE A 64 -1.57 -2.76 2.20
CA ILE A 64 -0.19 -3.26 2.26
C ILE A 64 -0.04 -4.47 1.33
N GLU A 65 -1.04 -5.36 1.25
CA GLU A 65 -1.03 -6.51 0.35
C GLU A 65 -1.01 -6.08 -1.11
N ALA A 66 -1.84 -5.11 -1.51
CA ALA A 66 -1.85 -4.61 -2.89
C ALA A 66 -0.49 -4.02 -3.29
N ALA A 67 0.16 -3.26 -2.40
CA ALA A 67 1.51 -2.77 -2.63
C ALA A 67 2.53 -3.91 -2.69
N PHE A 68 2.40 -4.93 -1.84
CA PHE A 68 3.27 -6.09 -1.83
C PHE A 68 3.16 -6.90 -3.14
N LEU A 69 1.95 -7.14 -3.64
CA LEU A 69 1.74 -7.85 -4.90
C LEU A 69 2.44 -7.13 -6.06
N VAL A 70 2.31 -5.80 -6.14
CA VAL A 70 3.01 -5.01 -7.16
C VAL A 70 4.53 -5.08 -6.97
N ALA A 71 5.02 -4.98 -5.74
CA ALA A 71 6.46 -5.06 -5.47
C ALA A 71 7.06 -6.46 -5.72
N ASN A 72 6.24 -7.50 -5.85
CA ASN A 72 6.65 -8.88 -6.11
C ASN A 72 6.12 -9.38 -7.47
N ALA A 73 5.76 -8.49 -8.38
CA ALA A 73 5.09 -8.82 -9.65
C ALA A 73 5.93 -9.71 -10.58
N ASP A 74 7.26 -9.63 -10.49
CA ASP A 74 8.18 -10.47 -11.26
C ASP A 74 8.54 -11.79 -10.54
N GLY A 75 7.92 -12.05 -9.38
CA GLY A 75 8.16 -13.21 -8.53
C GLY A 75 9.42 -13.14 -7.67
N HIS A 76 10.13 -12.02 -7.68
CA HIS A 76 11.29 -11.77 -6.83
C HIS A 76 11.00 -10.57 -5.92
N PHE A 77 11.16 -10.78 -4.61
CA PHE A 77 11.10 -9.70 -3.63
C PHE A 77 12.40 -9.71 -2.84
N ASP A 78 13.42 -9.07 -3.41
CA ASP A 78 14.77 -9.14 -2.88
C ASP A 78 14.97 -8.25 -1.64
N LEU A 79 16.17 -8.30 -1.05
CA LEU A 79 16.46 -7.54 0.17
C LEU A 79 16.40 -6.02 -0.02
N GLU A 80 16.70 -5.51 -1.22
CA GLU A 80 16.67 -4.08 -1.53
C GLU A 80 15.21 -3.61 -1.72
N GLU A 81 14.40 -4.37 -2.46
CA GLU A 81 12.97 -4.13 -2.65
C GLU A 81 12.20 -4.21 -1.34
N ARG A 82 12.50 -5.24 -0.54
CA ARG A 82 11.93 -5.42 0.80
C ARG A 82 12.31 -4.26 1.73
N ALA A 83 13.56 -3.80 1.71
CA ALA A 83 13.97 -2.66 2.51
C ALA A 83 13.28 -1.35 2.07
N ALA A 84 13.14 -1.14 0.76
CA ALA A 84 12.45 0.02 0.19
C ALA A 84 10.95 0.00 0.56
N PHE A 85 10.29 -1.15 0.43
CA PHE A 85 8.92 -1.38 0.84
C PHE A 85 8.71 -1.07 2.33
N LEU A 86 9.54 -1.64 3.21
CA LEU A 86 9.43 -1.43 4.65
C LEU A 86 9.65 0.03 5.04
N ALA A 87 10.63 0.70 4.43
CA ALA A 87 10.89 2.11 4.68
C ALA A 87 9.70 2.98 4.24
N MET A 88 9.13 2.67 3.08
CA MET A 88 7.96 3.35 2.53
C MET A 88 6.73 3.16 3.43
N VAL A 89 6.38 1.92 3.79
CA VAL A 89 5.21 1.62 4.63
C VAL A 89 5.38 2.19 6.04
N SER A 90 6.58 2.08 6.63
CA SER A 90 6.85 2.65 7.96
C SER A 90 6.68 4.17 7.97
N SER A 91 7.17 4.85 6.92
CA SER A 91 7.01 6.29 6.77
C SER A 91 5.55 6.70 6.56
N ALA A 92 4.81 5.94 5.74
CA ALA A 92 3.39 6.12 5.50
C ALA A 92 2.54 6.04 6.78
N CYS A 93 2.90 5.11 7.65
CA CYS A 93 2.22 4.89 8.92
C CYS A 93 2.62 5.92 9.99
N GLY A 94 3.49 6.89 9.69
CA GLY A 94 4.00 7.84 10.68
C GLY A 94 4.74 7.16 11.85
N GLY A 95 5.27 5.95 11.63
CA GLY A 95 5.89 5.13 12.68
C GLY A 95 4.91 4.41 13.62
N ALA A 96 3.58 4.48 13.38
CA ALA A 96 2.58 3.82 14.20
C ALA A 96 2.69 2.28 14.16
N VAL A 97 3.18 1.72 13.06
CA VAL A 97 3.43 0.28 12.88
C VAL A 97 4.93 0.04 12.85
N LYS A 98 5.41 -0.80 13.77
CA LYS A 98 6.85 -1.12 13.91
C LYS A 98 7.30 -2.07 12.80
N ALA A 99 8.52 -1.90 12.29
CA ALA A 99 9.07 -2.71 11.20
C ALA A 99 8.92 -4.24 11.36
N PRO A 100 9.17 -4.85 12.55
CA PRO A 100 8.97 -6.29 12.72
C PRO A 100 7.54 -6.78 12.49
N ARG A 101 6.54 -5.91 12.65
CA ARG A 101 5.14 -6.24 12.38
C ARG A 101 4.84 -6.22 10.89
N ILE A 102 5.41 -5.27 10.16
CA ILE A 102 5.32 -5.21 8.69
C ILE A 102 6.09 -6.39 8.08
N ASP A 103 7.23 -6.75 8.68
CA ASP A 103 7.99 -7.95 8.31
C ASP A 103 7.17 -9.24 8.47
N ALA A 104 6.45 -9.41 9.58
CA ALA A 104 5.58 -10.56 9.78
C ALA A 104 4.42 -10.57 8.78
N LEU A 105 3.76 -9.43 8.58
CA LEU A 105 2.66 -9.31 7.64
C LEU A 105 3.08 -9.63 6.19
N THR A 106 4.26 -9.16 5.77
CA THR A 106 4.79 -9.47 4.43
C THR A 106 5.19 -10.95 4.27
N ALA A 107 5.65 -11.62 5.35
CA ALA A 107 5.89 -13.05 5.32
C ALA A 107 4.57 -13.83 5.13
N ASP A 108 3.51 -13.45 5.86
CA ASP A 108 2.18 -14.06 5.72
C ASP A 108 1.64 -13.87 4.29
N PHE A 109 1.84 -12.70 3.67
CA PHE A 109 1.46 -12.47 2.28
C PHE A 109 2.25 -13.30 1.28
N ALA A 110 3.54 -13.51 1.51
CA ALA A 110 4.36 -14.36 0.65
C ALA A 110 3.88 -15.82 0.68
N GLU A 111 3.59 -16.35 1.87
CA GLU A 111 3.01 -17.70 2.04
C GLU A 111 1.65 -17.82 1.34
N GLN A 112 0.79 -16.82 1.52
CA GLN A 112 -0.53 -16.78 0.89
C GLN A 112 -0.43 -16.66 -0.64
N LEU A 113 0.52 -15.88 -1.16
CA LEU A 113 0.74 -15.74 -2.59
C LEU A 113 1.24 -17.06 -3.21
N GLU A 114 2.11 -17.79 -2.51
CA GLU A 114 2.59 -19.11 -2.94
C GLU A 114 1.44 -20.14 -2.99
N GLU A 115 0.52 -20.10 -2.03
CA GLU A 115 -0.63 -21.02 -1.97
C GLU A 115 -1.73 -20.68 -2.98
N ASP A 116 -2.12 -19.40 -3.05
CA ASP A 116 -3.32 -18.95 -3.74
C ASP A 116 -3.07 -18.45 -5.17
N GLY A 117 -1.86 -17.96 -5.45
CA GLY A 117 -1.54 -17.24 -6.67
C GLY A 117 -2.12 -15.82 -6.71
N GLU A 118 -1.50 -14.97 -7.53
CA GLU A 118 -1.77 -13.52 -7.60
C GLU A 118 -3.24 -13.19 -7.89
N GLU A 119 -3.87 -13.87 -8.86
CA GLU A 119 -5.25 -13.60 -9.26
C GLU A 119 -6.22 -13.78 -8.09
N LYS A 120 -6.07 -14.85 -7.31
CA LYS A 120 -6.91 -15.13 -6.16
C LYS A 120 -6.67 -14.12 -5.05
N ARG A 121 -5.41 -13.72 -4.82
CA ARG A 121 -5.07 -12.66 -3.84
C ARG A 121 -5.69 -11.32 -4.21
N ALA A 122 -5.61 -10.91 -5.48
CA ALA A 122 -6.26 -9.69 -5.99
C ALA A 122 -7.79 -9.72 -5.79
N GLN A 123 -8.43 -10.88 -6.01
CA GLN A 123 -9.86 -11.05 -5.72
C GLN A 123 -10.18 -10.95 -4.22
N MET A 124 -9.32 -11.46 -3.35
CA MET A 124 -9.50 -11.36 -1.90
C MET A 124 -9.42 -9.90 -1.42
N ILE A 125 -8.46 -9.12 -1.94
CA ILE A 125 -8.39 -7.67 -1.72
C ILE A 125 -9.70 -7.00 -2.16
N GLY A 126 -10.21 -7.33 -3.35
CA GLY A 126 -11.47 -6.79 -3.86
C GLY A 126 -12.71 -7.11 -3.03
N ARG A 127 -12.74 -8.26 -2.35
CA ARG A 127 -13.81 -8.62 -1.40
C ARG A 127 -13.74 -7.82 -0.10
N THR A 128 -12.53 -7.47 0.33
CA THR A 128 -12.30 -6.64 1.53
C THR A 128 -12.60 -5.17 1.26
N VAL A 129 -12.25 -4.67 0.08
CA VAL A 129 -12.30 -3.24 -0.26
C VAL A 129 -13.48 -2.94 -1.20
N THR A 130 -14.64 -2.66 -0.64
CA THR A 130 -15.89 -2.51 -1.41
C THR A 130 -16.27 -1.06 -1.70
N ALA A 131 -15.72 -0.07 -0.98
CA ALA A 131 -16.06 1.33 -1.20
C ALA A 131 -15.13 1.95 -2.24
N HIS A 132 -15.69 2.57 -3.29
CA HIS A 132 -14.92 3.14 -4.40
C HIS A 132 -13.75 4.05 -3.97
N HIS A 133 -13.96 4.92 -2.98
CA HIS A 133 -12.88 5.80 -2.49
C HIS A 133 -11.72 5.02 -1.83
N GLN A 134 -11.99 3.87 -1.20
CA GLN A 134 -10.97 2.99 -0.63
C GLN A 134 -10.26 2.21 -1.73
N GLN A 135 -11.01 1.74 -2.74
CA GLN A 135 -10.45 1.06 -3.92
C GLN A 135 -9.45 1.95 -4.65
N MET A 136 -9.83 3.22 -4.89
CA MET A 136 -8.94 4.20 -5.51
C MET A 136 -7.71 4.51 -4.66
N GLU A 137 -7.83 4.49 -3.33
CA GLU A 137 -6.67 4.65 -2.45
C GLU A 137 -5.73 3.43 -2.51
N VAL A 138 -6.27 2.21 -2.48
CA VAL A 138 -5.50 0.98 -2.67
C VAL A 138 -4.72 1.04 -3.98
N MET A 139 -5.39 1.41 -5.08
CA MET A 139 -4.76 1.58 -6.38
C MET A 139 -3.67 2.65 -6.36
N ARG A 140 -3.93 3.81 -5.74
CA ARG A 140 -2.95 4.90 -5.62
C ARG A 140 -1.68 4.44 -4.91
N MET A 141 -1.84 3.70 -3.82
CA MET A 141 -0.74 3.15 -3.03
C MET A 141 0.09 2.13 -3.82
N ALA A 142 -0.59 1.21 -4.50
CA ALA A 142 0.05 0.21 -5.37
C ALA A 142 0.80 0.87 -6.54
N ALA A 143 0.23 1.89 -7.18
CA ALA A 143 0.89 2.64 -8.26
C ALA A 143 2.10 3.45 -7.77
N LEU A 144 2.01 4.09 -6.61
CA LEU A 144 3.16 4.75 -5.99
C LEU A 144 4.27 3.75 -5.66
N MET A 145 3.91 2.51 -5.33
CA MET A 145 4.87 1.44 -5.13
C MET A 145 5.56 1.03 -6.42
N ALA A 146 4.82 0.83 -7.52
CA ALA A 146 5.43 0.51 -8.82
C ALA A 146 6.52 1.54 -9.17
N TYR A 147 6.20 2.85 -9.10
CA TYR A 147 7.19 3.88 -9.40
C TYR A 147 8.40 3.94 -8.46
N ALA A 148 8.35 3.33 -7.27
CA ALA A 148 9.44 3.36 -6.31
C ALA A 148 10.69 2.61 -6.81
N SER A 149 10.50 1.61 -7.69
CA SER A 149 11.56 0.80 -8.31
C SER A 149 12.21 1.50 -9.51
N GLY A 150 11.73 2.69 -9.91
CA GLY A 150 12.30 3.51 -10.99
C GLY A 150 11.51 3.52 -12.29
N GLY A 151 10.28 3.01 -12.30
CA GLY A 151 9.38 3.00 -13.44
C GLY A 151 8.19 2.08 -13.18
N VAL A 152 7.42 1.74 -14.22
CA VAL A 152 6.41 0.69 -14.14
C VAL A 152 6.72 -0.31 -15.24
N SER A 153 7.03 -1.54 -14.86
CA SER A 153 7.26 -2.69 -15.73
C SER A 153 5.95 -3.26 -16.28
N GLU A 154 6.05 -4.20 -17.23
CA GLU A 154 4.87 -4.89 -17.78
C GLU A 154 4.22 -5.80 -16.73
N GLU A 155 5.03 -6.41 -15.87
CA GLU A 155 4.62 -7.27 -14.76
C GLU A 155 3.86 -6.47 -13.68
N GLU A 156 4.40 -5.32 -13.26
CA GLU A 156 3.74 -4.42 -12.30
C GLU A 156 2.41 -3.88 -12.88
N LEU A 157 2.39 -3.52 -14.18
CA LEU A 157 1.17 -3.07 -14.85
C LEU A 157 0.10 -4.18 -14.93
N SER A 158 0.52 -5.41 -15.23
CA SER A 158 -0.35 -6.58 -15.21
C SER A 158 -0.97 -6.79 -13.83
N THR A 159 -0.15 -6.69 -12.77
CA THR A 159 -0.60 -6.81 -11.38
C THR A 159 -1.60 -5.72 -11.00
N LEU A 160 -1.31 -4.46 -11.36
CA LEU A 160 -2.24 -3.34 -11.15
C LEU A 160 -3.58 -3.55 -11.87
N THR A 161 -3.55 -4.14 -13.07
CA THR A 161 -4.76 -4.46 -13.84
C THR A 161 -5.57 -5.57 -13.16
N GLN A 162 -4.91 -6.60 -12.61
CA GLN A 162 -5.56 -7.66 -11.84
C GLN A 162 -6.19 -7.13 -10.55
N LEU A 163 -5.49 -6.24 -9.82
CA LEU A 163 -6.02 -5.56 -8.65
C LEU A 163 -7.28 -4.74 -8.98
N ALA A 164 -7.21 -3.93 -10.04
CA ALA A 164 -8.36 -3.15 -10.50
C ALA A 164 -9.56 -4.05 -10.85
N SER A 165 -9.32 -5.13 -11.58
CA SER A 165 -10.34 -6.13 -11.93
C SER A 165 -10.94 -6.79 -10.68
N GLY A 166 -10.11 -7.19 -9.71
CA GLY A 166 -10.55 -7.78 -8.44
C GLY A 166 -11.46 -6.85 -7.63
N MET A 167 -11.19 -5.53 -7.68
CA MET A 167 -12.03 -4.49 -7.06
C MET A 167 -13.24 -4.08 -7.92
N GLY A 168 -13.36 -4.58 -9.16
CA GLY A 168 -14.44 -4.20 -10.08
C GLY A 168 -14.29 -2.78 -10.65
N LEU A 169 -13.07 -2.28 -10.78
CA LEU A 169 -12.76 -0.98 -11.39
C LEU A 169 -12.61 -1.10 -12.91
N ASP A 170 -12.98 -0.05 -13.63
CA ASP A 170 -12.75 0.05 -15.07
C ASP A 170 -11.25 0.10 -15.40
N PRO A 171 -10.78 -0.48 -16.52
CA PRO A 171 -9.37 -0.45 -16.93
C PRO A 171 -8.78 0.96 -17.02
N GLU A 172 -9.58 1.96 -17.41
CA GLU A 172 -9.19 3.38 -17.47
C GLU A 172 -8.76 3.91 -16.09
N SER A 173 -9.23 3.30 -15.00
CA SER A 173 -8.83 3.66 -13.63
C SER A 173 -7.34 3.39 -13.38
N VAL A 174 -6.78 2.34 -14.00
CA VAL A 174 -5.35 2.01 -13.86
C VAL A 174 -4.51 3.13 -14.47
N GLU A 175 -4.84 3.55 -15.70
CA GLU A 175 -4.15 4.64 -16.39
C GLU A 175 -4.26 5.96 -15.63
N ALA A 176 -5.45 6.28 -15.12
CA ALA A 176 -5.68 7.50 -14.33
C ALA A 176 -4.85 7.53 -13.06
N VAL A 177 -4.77 6.41 -12.35
CA VAL A 177 -3.99 6.29 -11.10
C VAL A 177 -2.50 6.35 -11.37
N LEU A 178 -2.01 5.68 -12.42
CA LEU A 178 -0.60 5.76 -12.84
C LEU A 178 -0.22 7.19 -13.22
N ALA A 179 -1.06 7.88 -13.99
CA ALA A 179 -0.84 9.29 -14.34
C ALA A 179 -0.83 10.19 -13.10
N GLN A 180 -1.70 9.94 -12.12
CA GLN A 180 -1.71 10.66 -10.85
C GLN A 180 -0.43 10.41 -10.04
N ALA A 181 0.02 9.16 -9.94
CA ALA A 181 1.25 8.79 -9.23
C ALA A 181 2.48 9.41 -9.90
N ALA A 182 2.59 9.34 -11.24
CA ALA A 182 3.68 9.97 -11.99
C ALA A 182 3.74 11.49 -11.76
N ARG A 183 2.59 12.18 -11.81
CA ARG A 183 2.51 13.63 -11.52
C ARG A 183 2.91 13.93 -10.07
N ALA A 184 2.47 13.11 -9.12
CA ALA A 184 2.80 13.28 -7.71
C ALA A 184 4.31 13.13 -7.45
N LEU A 185 5.01 12.38 -8.29
CA LEU A 185 6.45 12.14 -8.21
C LEU A 185 7.27 13.05 -9.15
N ASP A 186 6.64 14.02 -9.82
CA ASP A 186 7.27 14.88 -10.83
C ASP A 186 8.00 14.08 -11.93
N LEU A 187 7.39 12.97 -12.39
CA LEU A 187 7.90 12.09 -13.44
C LEU A 187 7.23 12.32 -14.80
N GLY A 188 6.36 13.33 -14.91
CA GLY A 188 5.59 13.67 -16.12
C GLY A 188 6.14 14.84 -16.92
#